data_AF-A0A067MZ31-F1
#
_entry.id   AF-A0A067MZ31-F1
#
_cell.length_a   1.000
_cell.length_b   1.000
_cell.length_c   1.000
_cell.angle_alpha   90.00
_cell.angle_beta   90.00
_cell.angle_gamma   90.00
#
_symmetry.space_group_name_H-M   'P 1'
#
loop_
_entity.id
_entity.type
_entity.pdbx_description
1 polymer ?
#
loop_
_entity_poly.entity_id
_entity_poly.type
_entity_poly.pdbx_seq_one_letter_code
_entity_poly.pdbx_strand_id
1 'polypeptide(L)'
;MTRYILSRLVIPPSARMDFGRHNSNMLAILPSHDHIQTNLPALSSAVALLVGSMDPIRYYACGYTCEQERLFELQLPWRLGLPGILADLRAALPTPSVESISLCHLTDTPAGVTAVADLLARHPLVTQLEYKGCSGSMIQILLDTSVCPRLESLRISKSPLNPDALVDIARLRTRPKGLATHGLTRLMMKECPQLEPVLSALRGHGVDVEYE
;
A
#
# COMPACT_ATOMS: atom_id res chain seq x y z
N MET A 1 28.60 -4.10 -7.97
CA MET A 1 28.59 -5.20 -8.97
C MET A 1 27.16 -5.64 -9.32
N THR A 2 26.32 -5.99 -8.34
CA THR A 2 24.93 -6.44 -8.55
C THR A 2 24.07 -5.50 -9.39
N ARG A 3 24.08 -4.19 -9.09
CA ARG A 3 23.35 -3.17 -9.86
C ARG A 3 23.67 -3.16 -11.34
N TYR A 4 24.95 -3.32 -11.68
CA TYR A 4 25.41 -3.37 -13.06
C TYR A 4 24.88 -4.62 -13.77
N ILE A 5 24.93 -5.78 -13.11
CA ILE A 5 24.40 -7.04 -13.66
C ILE A 5 22.90 -6.90 -13.94
N LEU A 6 22.12 -6.42 -12.96
CA LEU A 6 20.67 -6.21 -13.13
C LEU A 6 20.33 -5.20 -14.22
N SER A 7 21.16 -4.19 -14.46
CA SER A 7 20.97 -3.24 -15.57
C SER A 7 21.18 -3.83 -16.97
N ARG A 8 21.73 -5.05 -17.07
CA ARG A 8 22.05 -5.73 -18.33
C ARG A 8 21.24 -7.02 -18.55
N LEU A 9 20.54 -7.49 -17.54
CA LEU A 9 19.72 -8.69 -17.62
C LEU A 9 18.37 -8.35 -18.26
N VAL A 10 18.05 -8.99 -19.38
CA VAL A 10 16.70 -8.93 -19.96
C VAL A 10 15.87 -10.03 -19.31
N ILE A 11 15.09 -9.67 -18.29
CA ILE A 11 14.24 -10.60 -17.57
C ILE A 11 12.86 -10.60 -18.22
N PRO A 12 12.27 -11.77 -18.55
CA PRO A 12 10.93 -11.81 -19.13
C PRO A 12 9.89 -11.28 -18.14
N PRO A 13 8.78 -10.67 -18.61
CA PRO A 13 7.74 -10.10 -17.72
C PRO A 13 7.11 -11.09 -16.74
N SER A 14 7.10 -12.38 -17.08
CA SER A 14 6.58 -13.46 -16.26
C SER A 14 7.58 -14.00 -15.23
N ALA A 15 8.86 -13.60 -15.29
CA ALA A 15 9.83 -14.08 -14.33
C ALA A 15 9.64 -13.41 -12.98
N ARG A 16 9.45 -14.25 -11.97
CA ARG A 16 9.42 -13.82 -10.57
C ARG A 16 10.81 -13.42 -10.11
N MET A 17 10.91 -12.26 -9.46
CA MET A 17 12.14 -11.74 -8.88
C MET A 17 12.11 -11.81 -7.35
N ASP A 18 13.18 -12.33 -6.75
CA ASP A 18 13.33 -12.37 -5.31
C ASP A 18 14.66 -11.69 -4.93
N PHE A 19 14.54 -10.53 -4.29
CA PHE A 19 15.68 -9.80 -3.78
C PHE A 19 15.85 -10.18 -2.32
N GLY A 20 16.66 -11.22 -2.12
CA GLY A 20 16.96 -11.76 -0.80
C GLY A 20 17.60 -10.74 0.14
N ARG A 21 17.74 -11.15 1.40
CA ARG A 21 18.22 -10.31 2.50
C ARG A 21 19.67 -9.86 2.25
N HIS A 22 19.83 -8.64 1.76
CA HIS A 22 21.11 -7.96 1.72
C HIS A 22 21.08 -6.79 2.68
N ASN A 23 22.14 -6.62 3.48
CA ASN A 23 22.32 -5.47 4.38
C ASN A 23 22.55 -4.15 3.62
N SER A 24 22.22 -4.11 2.33
CA SER A 24 22.51 -3.02 1.41
C SER A 24 21.22 -2.26 1.11
N ASN A 25 21.35 -0.94 1.01
CA ASN A 25 20.26 -0.07 0.54
C ASN A 25 19.73 -0.61 -0.82
N MET A 26 18.41 -0.63 -1.01
CA MET A 26 17.77 -1.05 -2.26
C MET A 26 18.37 -0.35 -3.48
N LEU A 27 18.68 0.95 -3.37
CA LEU A 27 19.27 1.78 -4.41
C LEU A 27 20.69 1.34 -4.81
N ALA A 28 21.37 0.57 -3.95
CA ALA A 28 22.65 -0.04 -4.27
C ALA A 28 22.51 -1.32 -5.09
N ILE A 29 21.32 -1.94 -5.09
CA ILE A 29 21.03 -3.20 -5.78
C ILE A 29 20.28 -2.94 -7.07
N LEU A 30 19.19 -2.16 -7.02
CA LEU A 30 18.32 -1.94 -8.17
C LEU A 30 18.95 -0.96 -9.17
N PRO A 31 18.81 -1.20 -10.48
CA PRO A 31 19.29 -0.28 -11.50
C PRO A 31 18.46 1.02 -11.49
N SER A 32 18.85 2.04 -12.27
CA SER A 32 18.04 3.27 -12.31
C SER A 32 16.66 3.02 -12.93
N HIS A 33 15.71 3.92 -12.67
CA HIS A 33 14.33 3.85 -13.12
C HIS A 33 14.17 3.48 -14.61
N ASP A 34 14.92 4.15 -15.50
CA ASP A 34 14.85 3.91 -16.95
C ASP A 34 15.31 2.48 -17.32
N HIS A 35 16.31 1.98 -16.62
CA HIS A 35 16.79 0.61 -16.80
C HIS A 35 15.79 -0.41 -16.23
N ILE A 36 15.07 -0.08 -15.15
CA ILE A 36 14.06 -0.99 -14.58
C ILE A 36 12.92 -1.20 -15.57
N GLN A 37 12.40 -0.13 -16.18
CA GLN A 37 11.31 -0.24 -17.16
C GLN A 37 11.68 -1.09 -18.37
N THR A 38 12.94 -1.04 -18.80
CA THR A 38 13.41 -1.79 -19.98
C THR A 38 13.81 -3.22 -19.65
N ASN A 39 14.50 -3.43 -18.52
CA ASN A 39 15.21 -4.68 -18.22
C ASN A 39 14.51 -5.53 -17.16
N LEU A 40 13.70 -4.90 -16.30
CA LEU A 40 13.01 -5.53 -15.16
C LEU A 40 11.49 -5.25 -15.22
N PRO A 41 10.81 -5.63 -16.32
CA PRO A 41 9.41 -5.28 -16.57
C PRO A 41 8.46 -5.73 -15.45
N ALA A 42 8.75 -6.85 -14.77
CA ALA A 42 7.96 -7.33 -13.63
C ALA A 42 7.93 -6.36 -12.44
N LEU A 43 8.93 -5.48 -12.27
CA LEU A 43 8.87 -4.42 -11.25
C LEU A 43 7.89 -3.31 -11.64
N SER A 44 7.79 -2.99 -12.93
CA SER A 44 6.91 -1.93 -13.45
C SER A 44 5.48 -2.36 -13.74
N SER A 45 5.23 -3.65 -13.94
CA SER A 45 3.92 -4.20 -14.27
C SER A 45 3.08 -4.57 -13.05
N ALA A 46 3.56 -4.31 -11.83
CA ALA A 46 2.80 -4.59 -10.62
C ALA A 46 1.54 -3.72 -10.56
N VAL A 47 0.39 -4.37 -10.38
CA VAL A 47 -0.92 -3.74 -10.23
C VAL A 47 -1.31 -3.65 -8.74
N ALA A 48 -0.79 -4.56 -7.91
CA ALA A 48 -0.93 -4.48 -6.47
C ALA A 48 0.43 -4.46 -5.78
N LEU A 49 0.53 -3.66 -4.72
CA LEU A 49 1.72 -3.52 -3.90
C LEU A 49 1.38 -3.86 -2.44
N LEU A 50 2.08 -4.82 -1.85
CA LEU A 50 2.00 -5.11 -0.43
C LEU A 50 3.28 -4.59 0.24
N VAL A 51 3.14 -3.76 1.26
CA VAL A 51 4.25 -3.34 2.13
C VAL A 51 3.93 -3.78 3.54
N GLY A 52 4.85 -4.51 4.17
CA GLY A 52 4.57 -5.04 5.50
C GLY A 52 5.79 -5.29 6.37
N SER A 53 5.50 -5.64 7.62
CA SER A 53 6.48 -6.13 8.60
C SER A 53 6.15 -7.58 8.98
N MET A 54 7.13 -8.49 8.96
CA MET A 54 6.93 -9.86 9.48
C MET A 54 7.21 -9.94 10.98
N ASP A 55 8.19 -9.16 11.44
CA ASP A 55 8.61 -9.02 12.82
C ASP A 55 9.04 -7.54 13.01
N PRO A 56 9.33 -7.03 14.22
CA PRO A 56 9.67 -5.61 14.41
C PRO A 56 10.98 -5.18 13.74
N ILE A 57 11.73 -6.11 13.13
CA ILE A 57 13.04 -5.90 12.53
C ILE A 57 13.12 -6.37 11.06
N ARG A 58 11.98 -6.65 10.41
CA ARG A 58 11.93 -7.10 9.02
C ARG A 58 10.75 -6.52 8.29
N TYR A 59 11.06 -5.64 7.35
CA TYR A 59 10.11 -5.10 6.40
C TYR A 59 10.28 -5.79 5.06
N TYR A 60 9.20 -5.87 4.32
CA TYR A 60 9.19 -6.41 2.96
C TYR A 60 8.23 -5.63 2.08
N ALA A 61 8.49 -5.66 0.77
CA ALA A 61 7.57 -5.18 -0.24
C ALA A 61 7.41 -6.23 -1.33
N CYS A 62 6.17 -6.49 -1.73
CA CYS A 62 5.83 -7.44 -2.78
C CYS A 62 4.98 -6.77 -3.84
N GLY A 63 5.26 -7.07 -5.11
CA GLY A 63 4.42 -6.66 -6.23
C GLY A 63 3.67 -7.85 -6.81
N TYR A 64 2.43 -7.61 -7.23
CA TYR A 64 1.55 -8.66 -7.77
C TYR A 64 0.87 -8.23 -9.08
N THR A 65 0.50 -9.22 -9.88
CA THR A 65 -0.40 -9.07 -11.03
C THR A 65 -1.86 -8.90 -10.59
N CYS A 66 -2.74 -8.60 -11.53
CA CYS A 66 -4.20 -8.61 -11.31
C CYS A 66 -4.75 -9.99 -10.91
N GLU A 67 -4.06 -11.07 -11.30
CA GLU A 67 -4.39 -12.46 -10.93
C GLU A 67 -3.79 -12.89 -9.58
N GLN A 68 -3.25 -11.93 -8.80
CA GLN A 68 -2.58 -12.15 -7.51
C GLN A 68 -1.31 -12.99 -7.60
N GLU A 69 -0.73 -13.14 -8.79
CA GLU A 69 0.57 -13.78 -8.95
C GLU A 69 1.67 -12.83 -8.50
N ARG A 70 2.59 -13.32 -7.66
CA ARG A 70 3.69 -12.51 -7.13
C ARG A 70 4.78 -12.31 -8.19
N LEU A 71 4.98 -11.07 -8.61
CA LEU A 71 6.00 -10.64 -9.56
C LEU A 71 7.35 -10.43 -8.87
N PHE A 72 7.34 -9.78 -7.71
CA PHE A 72 8.57 -9.54 -6.96
C PHE A 72 8.39 -9.58 -5.46
N GLU A 73 9.49 -9.85 -4.76
CA GLU A 73 9.63 -9.71 -3.32
C GLU A 73 10.95 -9.00 -3.01
N LEU A 74 10.88 -7.98 -2.15
CA LEU A 74 12.00 -7.18 -1.70
C LEU A 74 12.10 -7.29 -0.18
N GLN A 75 13.22 -7.80 0.32
CA GLN A 75 13.54 -7.79 1.74
C GLN A 75 14.23 -6.47 2.11
N LEU A 76 13.65 -5.70 3.01
CA LEU A 76 14.02 -4.31 3.26
C LEU A 76 14.83 -4.16 4.56
N PRO A 77 15.90 -3.33 4.57
CA PRO A 77 16.76 -3.19 5.73
C PRO A 77 16.07 -2.40 6.85
N TRP A 78 15.88 -3.03 8.01
CA TRP A 78 15.22 -2.42 9.17
C TRP A 78 15.92 -1.17 9.73
N ARG A 79 17.23 -1.03 9.49
CA ARG A 79 18.05 0.07 10.04
C ARG A 79 17.60 1.45 9.58
N LEU A 80 16.88 1.54 8.46
CA LEU A 80 16.38 2.80 7.92
C LEU A 80 15.10 3.28 8.62
N GLY A 81 14.43 2.40 9.38
CA GLY A 81 13.07 2.63 9.86
C GLY A 81 12.05 2.72 8.72
N LEU A 82 10.76 2.73 9.06
CA LEU A 82 9.69 2.82 8.07
C LEU A 82 9.83 4.03 7.10
N PRO A 83 10.17 5.26 7.55
CA PRO A 83 10.28 6.40 6.64
C PRO A 83 11.36 6.23 5.59
N GLY A 84 12.56 5.76 5.99
CA GLY A 84 13.65 5.54 5.06
C GLY A 84 13.37 4.40 4.10
N ILE A 85 12.68 3.35 4.55
CA ILE A 85 12.25 2.24 3.70
C ILE A 85 11.27 2.70 2.62
N LEU A 86 10.26 3.49 2.99
CA LEU A 86 9.28 4.00 2.03
C LEU A 86 9.91 5.01 1.05
N ALA A 87 10.88 5.79 1.50
CA ALA A 87 11.67 6.68 0.64
C ALA A 87 12.49 5.89 -0.39
N ASP A 88 13.17 4.82 0.04
CA ASP A 88 13.94 3.93 -0.85
C ASP A 88 13.02 3.23 -1.85
N LEU A 89 11.89 2.67 -1.40
CA LEU A 89 10.89 2.05 -2.27
C LEU A 89 10.41 3.02 -3.35
N ARG A 90 10.08 4.25 -2.94
CA ARG A 90 9.64 5.31 -3.85
C ARG A 90 10.71 5.70 -4.87
N ALA A 91 11.98 5.73 -4.46
CA ALA A 91 13.07 6.07 -5.37
C ALA A 91 13.42 4.91 -6.32
N ALA A 92 13.19 3.67 -5.88
CA ALA A 92 13.64 2.49 -6.60
C ALA A 92 12.57 1.86 -7.50
N LEU A 93 11.28 1.93 -7.16
CA LEU A 93 10.23 1.19 -7.85
C LEU A 93 9.41 2.08 -8.80
N PRO A 94 9.48 1.86 -10.12
CA PRO A 94 8.59 2.49 -11.07
C PRO A 94 7.24 1.77 -11.06
N THR A 95 6.32 2.09 -10.14
CA THR A 95 5.01 1.41 -10.03
C THR A 95 3.84 2.30 -10.46
N PRO A 96 3.78 2.79 -11.72
CA PRO A 96 2.74 3.71 -12.16
C PRO A 96 1.35 3.06 -12.28
N SER A 97 1.29 1.74 -12.42
CA SER A 97 0.06 0.98 -12.64
C SER A 97 -0.54 0.40 -11.36
N VAL A 98 -0.04 0.78 -10.18
CA VAL A 98 -0.58 0.26 -8.92
C VAL A 98 -1.96 0.84 -8.66
N GLU A 99 -2.93 -0.06 -8.56
CA GLU A 99 -4.33 0.20 -8.26
C GLU A 99 -4.72 -0.30 -6.87
N SER A 100 -3.94 -1.23 -6.30
CA SER A 100 -4.18 -1.81 -4.97
C SER A 100 -2.95 -1.73 -4.09
N ILE A 101 -3.11 -1.24 -2.85
CA ILE A 101 -2.03 -1.21 -1.86
C ILE A 101 -2.49 -1.91 -0.58
N SER A 102 -1.67 -2.83 -0.06
CA SER A 102 -1.89 -3.47 1.24
C SER A 102 -0.76 -3.12 2.20
N LEU A 103 -1.11 -2.56 3.36
CA LEU A 103 -0.20 -2.18 4.43
C LEU A 103 -0.37 -3.13 5.61
N CYS A 104 0.68 -3.89 5.95
CA CYS A 104 0.60 -4.97 6.94
C CYS A 104 1.54 -4.74 8.12
N HIS A 105 1.01 -4.68 9.33
CA HIS A 105 1.77 -4.67 10.59
C HIS A 105 2.82 -3.54 10.65
N LEU A 106 2.51 -2.38 10.06
CA LEU A 106 3.40 -1.24 10.08
C LEU A 106 3.30 -0.50 11.43
N THR A 107 4.45 -0.09 11.96
CA THR A 107 4.54 0.54 13.28
C THR A 107 4.23 2.03 13.24
N ASP A 108 3.57 2.52 14.28
CA ASP A 108 3.16 3.91 14.39
C ASP A 108 4.31 4.80 14.85
N THR A 109 4.82 5.61 13.94
CA THR A 109 5.67 6.76 14.27
C THR A 109 5.17 7.95 13.45
N PRO A 110 5.22 9.19 13.96
CA PRO A 110 4.77 10.36 13.19
C PRO A 110 5.45 10.47 11.81
N ALA A 111 6.75 10.17 11.75
CA ALA A 111 7.50 10.13 10.51
C ALA A 111 7.05 8.99 9.59
N GLY A 112 6.72 7.81 10.15
CA GLY A 112 6.22 6.66 9.40
C GLY A 112 4.84 6.91 8.79
N VAL A 113 3.92 7.51 9.56
CA VAL A 113 2.59 7.93 9.08
C VAL A 113 2.73 8.93 7.93
N THR A 114 3.60 9.92 8.08
CA THR A 114 3.89 10.90 7.01
C THR A 114 4.44 10.22 5.76
N ALA A 115 5.37 9.29 5.91
CA ALA A 115 5.95 8.56 4.77
C ALA A 115 4.93 7.64 4.06
N VAL A 116 3.99 7.05 4.80
CA VAL A 116 2.87 6.30 4.22
C VAL A 116 1.95 7.24 3.43
N ALA A 117 1.60 8.41 3.99
CA ALA A 117 0.78 9.40 3.30
C ALA A 117 1.44 9.85 1.98
N ASP A 118 2.75 10.13 2.02
CA ASP A 118 3.54 10.47 0.85
C ASP A 118 3.54 9.34 -0.20
N LEU A 119 3.69 8.09 0.22
CA LEU A 119 3.61 6.92 -0.68
C LEU A 119 2.25 6.86 -1.36
N LEU A 120 1.16 6.98 -0.60
CA LEU A 120 -0.21 6.89 -1.11
C LEU A 120 -0.55 8.06 -2.05
N ALA A 121 -0.11 9.28 -1.73
CA ALA A 121 -0.32 10.46 -2.58
C ALA A 121 0.34 10.33 -3.96
N ARG A 122 1.40 9.52 -4.09
CA ARG A 122 2.09 9.24 -5.37
C ARG A 122 1.36 8.26 -6.26
N HIS A 123 0.39 7.52 -5.72
CA HIS A 123 -0.37 6.51 -6.45
C HIS A 123 -1.84 6.97 -6.57
N PRO A 124 -2.13 8.02 -7.34
CA PRO A 124 -3.47 8.59 -7.44
C PRO A 124 -4.49 7.64 -8.11
N LEU A 125 -4.01 6.57 -8.75
CA LEU A 125 -4.82 5.53 -9.37
C LEU A 125 -5.28 4.45 -8.38
N VAL A 126 -4.82 4.47 -7.13
CA VAL A 126 -5.21 3.47 -6.13
C VAL A 126 -6.72 3.56 -5.87
N THR A 127 -7.39 2.46 -6.20
CA THR A 127 -8.83 2.23 -5.97
C THR A 127 -9.05 1.31 -4.78
N GLN A 128 -8.07 0.49 -4.40
CA GLN A 128 -8.17 -0.48 -3.30
C GLN A 128 -7.06 -0.27 -2.28
N LEU A 129 -7.43 -0.16 -1.01
CA LEU A 129 -6.47 -0.01 0.08
C LEU A 129 -6.81 -0.98 1.21
N GLU A 130 -5.80 -1.68 1.70
CA GLU A 130 -5.93 -2.58 2.85
C GLU A 130 -4.99 -2.17 3.98
N TYR A 131 -5.53 -2.10 5.19
CA TYR A 131 -4.77 -1.99 6.43
C TYR A 131 -4.96 -3.26 7.25
N LYS A 132 -3.87 -4.00 7.48
CA LYS A 132 -3.88 -5.22 8.28
C LYS A 132 -2.95 -5.07 9.47
N GLY A 133 -3.51 -5.03 10.68
CA GLY A 133 -2.72 -4.86 11.90
C GLY A 133 -1.95 -3.55 11.96
N CYS A 134 -2.44 -2.49 11.32
CA CYS A 134 -1.84 -1.15 11.36
C CYS A 134 -2.48 -0.31 12.47
N SER A 135 -1.79 0.73 12.93
CA SER A 135 -2.35 1.66 13.92
C SER A 135 -3.50 2.49 13.35
N GLY A 136 -4.40 2.94 14.22
CA GLY A 136 -5.51 3.83 13.81
C GLY A 136 -5.03 5.15 13.17
N SER A 137 -3.88 5.69 13.61
CA SER A 137 -3.26 6.89 13.04
C SER A 137 -2.87 6.74 11.56
N MET A 138 -2.44 5.54 11.12
CA MET A 138 -2.17 5.28 9.70
C MET A 138 -3.44 5.30 8.85
N ILE A 139 -4.56 4.87 9.42
CA ILE A 139 -5.85 4.89 8.73
C ILE A 139 -6.40 6.33 8.68
N GLN A 140 -6.12 7.15 9.70
CA GLN A 140 -6.50 8.58 9.74
C GLN A 140 -5.88 9.43 8.63
N ILE A 141 -4.81 8.96 7.96
CA ILE A 141 -4.30 9.57 6.72
C ILE A 141 -5.44 9.77 5.71
N LEU A 142 -6.44 8.87 5.72
CA LEU A 142 -7.58 8.93 4.82
C LEU A 142 -8.53 10.09 5.08
N LEU A 143 -8.40 10.84 6.18
CA LEU A 143 -9.15 12.08 6.38
C LEU A 143 -8.75 13.15 5.34
N ASP A 144 -7.52 13.10 4.82
CA ASP A 144 -7.09 13.92 3.69
C ASP A 144 -7.54 13.28 2.37
N THR A 145 -8.54 13.88 1.72
CA THR A 145 -9.10 13.39 0.45
C THR A 145 -8.16 13.54 -0.75
N SER A 146 -7.04 14.27 -0.61
CA SER A 146 -6.00 14.33 -1.65
C SER A 146 -5.17 13.04 -1.71
N VAL A 147 -5.14 12.25 -0.62
CA VAL A 147 -4.50 10.95 -0.55
C VAL A 147 -5.43 9.87 -1.12
N CYS A 148 -4.98 9.12 -2.14
CA CYS A 148 -5.80 8.15 -2.87
C CYS A 148 -7.17 8.74 -3.29
N PRO A 149 -7.20 9.75 -4.18
CA PRO A 149 -8.42 10.45 -4.57
C PRO A 149 -9.43 9.57 -5.31
N ARG A 150 -9.00 8.39 -5.80
CA ARG A 150 -9.82 7.39 -6.49
C ARG A 150 -10.18 6.19 -5.62
N LEU A 151 -9.99 6.28 -4.30
CA LEU A 151 -10.27 5.16 -3.40
C LEU A 151 -11.73 4.74 -3.46
N GLU A 152 -11.98 3.48 -3.81
CA GLU A 152 -13.31 2.88 -3.96
C GLU A 152 -13.54 1.77 -2.91
N SER A 153 -12.49 1.02 -2.57
CA SER A 153 -12.56 -0.10 -1.63
C SER A 153 -11.54 0.07 -0.50
N LEU A 154 -12.00 0.00 0.75
CA LEU A 154 -11.16 0.01 1.94
C LEU A 154 -11.34 -1.30 2.71
N ARG A 155 -10.24 -1.98 3.00
CA ARG A 155 -10.23 -3.18 3.86
C ARG A 155 -9.46 -2.89 5.14
N ILE A 156 -10.04 -3.22 6.29
CA ILE A 156 -9.41 -3.03 7.60
C ILE A 156 -9.48 -4.34 8.37
N SER A 157 -8.33 -4.89 8.70
CA SER A 157 -8.20 -6.13 9.46
C SER A 157 -7.37 -5.93 10.72
N LYS A 158 -7.79 -6.46 11.86
CA LYS A 158 -6.97 -6.51 13.11
C LYS A 158 -6.37 -5.17 13.55
N SER A 159 -7.01 -4.06 13.23
CA SER A 159 -6.43 -2.72 13.42
C SER A 159 -7.17 -1.97 14.53
N PRO A 160 -6.48 -1.42 15.55
CA PRO A 160 -7.11 -0.63 16.60
C PRO A 160 -7.47 0.76 16.07
N LEU A 161 -8.65 0.86 15.46
CA LEU A 161 -9.21 2.10 14.94
C LEU A 161 -10.35 2.60 15.83
N ASN A 162 -10.38 3.92 16.06
CA ASN A 162 -11.52 4.58 16.68
C ASN A 162 -12.74 4.52 15.72
N PRO A 163 -13.89 3.98 16.15
CA PRO A 163 -15.10 3.89 15.32
C PRO A 163 -15.56 5.22 14.73
N ASP A 164 -15.47 6.32 15.50
CA ASP A 164 -15.89 7.64 15.04
C ASP A 164 -15.00 8.14 13.90
N ALA A 165 -13.69 7.87 13.97
CA ALA A 165 -12.75 8.22 12.92
C ALA A 165 -13.07 7.48 11.61
N LEU A 166 -13.55 6.23 11.68
CA LEU A 166 -13.96 5.48 10.49
C LEU A 166 -15.22 6.07 9.86
N VAL A 167 -16.19 6.49 10.69
CA VAL A 167 -17.40 7.18 10.20
C VAL A 167 -17.03 8.49 9.52
N ASP A 168 -16.09 9.25 10.08
CA ASP A 168 -15.59 10.49 9.47
C ASP A 168 -14.91 10.24 8.13
N ILE A 169 -14.03 9.22 8.04
CA ILE A 169 -13.40 8.82 6.78
C ILE A 169 -14.45 8.42 5.76
N ALA A 170 -15.42 7.58 6.14
CA ALA A 170 -16.49 7.15 5.26
C ALA A 170 -17.27 8.36 4.75
N ARG A 171 -17.76 9.22 5.64
CA ARG A 171 -18.51 10.44 5.29
C ARG A 171 -17.74 11.36 4.33
N LEU A 172 -16.44 11.57 4.55
CA LEU A 172 -15.61 12.44 3.71
C LEU A 172 -15.33 11.82 2.33
N ARG A 173 -15.22 10.49 2.25
CA ARG A 173 -14.86 9.79 1.01
C ARG A 173 -16.04 9.24 0.23
N THR A 174 -17.20 9.10 0.87
CA THR A 174 -18.48 8.85 0.19
C THR A 174 -18.92 10.13 -0.48
N ARG A 175 -19.15 10.10 -1.78
CA ARG A 175 -19.69 11.25 -2.52
C ARG A 175 -21.20 11.11 -2.72
N PRO A 176 -21.94 12.22 -2.84
CA PRO A 176 -23.33 12.20 -3.25
C PRO A 176 -23.47 11.52 -4.61
N LYS A 177 -24.47 10.63 -4.76
CA LYS A 177 -24.76 9.94 -6.02
C LYS A 177 -24.95 10.97 -7.15
N GLY A 178 -24.07 10.97 -8.17
CA GLY A 178 -24.29 11.67 -9.44
C GLY A 178 -23.29 12.77 -9.86
N LEU A 179 -22.27 13.12 -9.06
CA LEU A 179 -21.37 14.26 -9.38
C LEU A 179 -19.88 13.90 -9.55
N ALA A 180 -19.47 12.65 -9.28
CA ALA A 180 -18.09 12.24 -9.37
C ALA A 180 -17.97 10.76 -9.76
N THR A 181 -16.94 10.42 -10.54
CA THR A 181 -16.70 9.06 -11.01
C THR A 181 -16.09 8.13 -9.95
N HIS A 182 -15.53 8.68 -8.84
CA HIS A 182 -14.85 7.90 -7.80
C HIS A 182 -15.22 8.36 -6.39
N GLY A 183 -15.32 7.41 -5.46
CA GLY A 183 -15.60 7.60 -4.04
C GLY A 183 -15.67 6.25 -3.33
N LEU A 184 -15.56 6.25 -2.00
CA LEU A 184 -15.58 5.02 -1.22
C LEU A 184 -16.96 4.36 -1.33
N THR A 185 -17.01 3.18 -1.95
CA THR A 185 -18.25 2.41 -2.17
C THR A 185 -18.27 1.12 -1.36
N ARG A 186 -17.10 0.54 -1.05
CA ARG A 186 -16.98 -0.72 -0.33
C ARG A 186 -16.08 -0.58 0.89
N LEU A 187 -16.54 -1.09 2.02
CA LEU A 187 -15.78 -1.18 3.26
C LEU A 187 -15.86 -2.60 3.80
N MET A 188 -14.72 -3.26 3.90
CA MET A 188 -14.60 -4.59 4.47
C MET A 188 -13.85 -4.52 5.79
N MET A 189 -14.44 -5.05 6.85
CA MET A 189 -13.84 -5.12 8.17
C MET A 189 -13.71 -6.58 8.58
N LYS A 190 -12.55 -6.94 9.11
CA LYS A 190 -12.26 -8.30 9.57
C LYS A 190 -11.61 -8.29 10.92
N GLU A 191 -12.13 -9.06 11.87
CA GLU A 191 -11.56 -9.18 13.22
C GLU A 191 -11.38 -7.79 13.89
N CYS A 192 -12.40 -6.93 13.79
CA CYS A 192 -12.42 -5.56 14.33
C CYS A 192 -13.70 -5.30 15.17
N PRO A 193 -13.88 -5.98 16.32
CA PRO A 193 -15.11 -5.94 17.12
C PRO A 193 -15.50 -4.55 17.60
N GLN A 194 -14.52 -3.66 17.80
CA GLN A 194 -14.79 -2.29 18.20
C GLN A 194 -15.57 -1.49 17.15
N LEU A 195 -15.58 -1.93 15.88
CA LEU A 195 -16.27 -1.25 14.77
C LEU A 195 -17.71 -1.72 14.58
N GLU A 196 -18.14 -2.78 15.26
CA GLU A 196 -19.53 -3.28 15.20
C GLU A 196 -20.59 -2.20 15.50
N PRO A 197 -20.40 -1.31 16.50
CA PRO A 197 -21.40 -0.28 16.84
C PRO A 197 -21.65 0.73 15.72
N VAL A 198 -20.69 0.92 14.79
CA VAL A 198 -20.78 1.94 13.73
C VAL A 198 -21.23 1.39 12.37
N LEU A 199 -21.45 0.07 12.24
CA LEU A 199 -21.86 -0.56 10.96
C LEU A 199 -23.12 0.09 10.37
N SER A 200 -24.11 0.38 11.22
CA SER A 200 -25.37 1.02 10.82
C SER A 200 -25.14 2.43 10.24
N ALA A 201 -24.27 3.21 10.89
CA ALA A 201 -23.94 4.57 10.46
C ALA A 201 -23.18 4.56 9.13
N LEU A 202 -22.22 3.63 8.98
CA LEU A 202 -21.45 3.44 7.74
C LEU A 202 -22.36 3.09 6.55
N ARG A 203 -23.31 2.16 6.74
CA ARG A 203 -24.32 1.84 5.72
C ARG A 203 -25.22 3.03 5.39
N GLY A 204 -25.54 3.85 6.39
CA GLY A 204 -26.29 5.10 6.22
C GLY A 204 -25.62 6.10 5.28
N HIS A 205 -24.30 6.04 5.13
CA HIS A 205 -23.53 6.87 4.17
C HIS A 205 -23.48 6.29 2.75
N GLY A 206 -24.17 5.17 2.48
CA GLY A 206 -24.22 4.54 1.16
C GLY A 206 -22.99 3.69 0.83
N VAL A 207 -22.22 3.30 1.84
CA VAL A 207 -21.12 2.33 1.72
C VAL A 207 -21.69 0.93 1.85
N ASP A 208 -21.26 0.02 0.97
CA ASP A 208 -21.48 -1.41 1.12
C ASP A 208 -20.51 -1.96 2.18
N VAL A 209 -21.06 -2.50 3.27
CA VAL A 209 -20.30 -2.86 4.48
C VAL A 209 -20.34 -4.36 4.70
N GLU A 210 -19.19 -4.99 4.55
CA GLU A 210 -18.93 -6.40 4.86
C GLU A 210 -18.15 -6.51 6.18
N TYR A 211 -18.61 -7.39 7.07
CA TYR A 211 -18.01 -7.62 8.38
C TYR A 211 -17.78 -9.13 8.59
N GLU A 212 -16.53 -9.52 8.78
CA GLU A 212 -16.06 -10.90 8.99
C GLU A 212 -15.40 -11.13 10.35
#